data_AF-A0A521P2B7-F1
#
_entry.id   AF-A0A521P2B7-F1
#
_cell.length_a   1.000
_cell.length_b   1.000
_cell.length_c   1.000
_cell.angle_alpha   90.00
_cell.angle_beta   90.00
_cell.angle_gamma   90.00
#
_symmetry.space_group_name_H-M   'P 1'
#
loop_
_entity.id
_entity.type
_entity.pdbx_description
1 polymer ?
#
loop_
_entity_poly.entity_id
_entity_poly.type
_entity_poly.pdbx_seq_one_letter_code
_entity_poly.pdbx_strand_id
1 'polypeptide(L)'
;MKVAKDSDEPLDESQLLAFLTDGERSYFSNLTPAEVAEWNEYWFSTPLPERHSPEMLTPQWDFASMLDAIWNGDYDLIAIQPRASRHVLEFNPHGYPYGGTGSLVALVECFGHQVGGIDDGTGYEEYVPRTNIWKPSSRPSV
;
A
#
# COMPACT_ATOMS: atom_id res chain seq x y z
N MET A 1 -15.29 19.17 6.02
CA MET A 1 -15.06 17.77 6.42
C MET A 1 -16.25 17.11 7.12
N LYS A 2 -17.13 17.84 7.83
CA LYS A 2 -18.33 17.26 8.49
C LYS A 2 -19.42 16.77 7.52
N VAL A 3 -19.59 17.48 6.39
CA VAL A 3 -20.63 17.21 5.37
C VAL A 3 -20.48 15.85 4.68
N ALA A 4 -19.25 15.37 4.46
CA ALA A 4 -19.01 14.09 3.77
C ALA A 4 -19.34 12.86 4.62
N LYS A 5 -19.43 13.01 5.96
CA LYS A 5 -19.86 11.93 6.85
C LYS A 5 -21.39 11.75 6.88
N ASP A 6 -22.13 12.75 6.40
CA ASP A 6 -23.60 12.78 6.44
C ASP A 6 -24.24 12.38 5.08
N SER A 7 -23.43 12.16 4.04
CA SER A 7 -23.89 11.65 2.74
C SER A 7 -23.58 10.16 2.62
N ASP A 8 -24.62 9.34 2.40
CA ASP A 8 -24.47 7.90 2.09
C ASP A 8 -23.92 7.64 0.67
N GLU A 9 -23.50 8.68 -0.06
CA GLU A 9 -22.89 8.51 -1.38
C GLU A 9 -21.41 8.11 -1.24
N PRO A 10 -20.99 6.96 -1.80
CA PRO A 10 -19.60 6.57 -1.80
C PRO A 10 -18.79 7.59 -2.61
N LEU A 11 -17.69 8.05 -2.02
CA LEU A 11 -16.77 8.95 -2.69
C LEU A 11 -15.94 8.18 -3.72
N ASP A 12 -15.71 8.79 -4.88
CA ASP A 12 -14.81 8.25 -5.88
C ASP A 12 -13.33 8.49 -5.52
N GLU A 13 -12.42 7.85 -6.27
CA GLU A 13 -10.97 7.97 -6.06
C GLU A 13 -10.50 9.43 -6.14
N SER A 14 -11.02 10.23 -7.07
CA SER A 14 -10.61 11.63 -7.25
C SER A 14 -11.01 12.49 -6.05
N GLN A 15 -12.19 12.24 -5.50
CA GLN A 15 -12.68 12.89 -4.28
C GLN A 15 -11.86 12.48 -3.06
N LEU A 16 -11.47 11.21 -2.95
CA LEU A 16 -10.63 10.72 -1.86
C LEU A 16 -9.21 11.27 -1.93
N LEU A 17 -8.63 11.32 -3.13
CA LEU A 17 -7.30 11.87 -3.38
C LEU A 17 -7.23 13.37 -3.02
N ALA A 18 -8.35 14.09 -3.11
CA ALA A 18 -8.44 15.49 -2.74
C ALA A 18 -8.35 15.75 -1.22
N PHE A 19 -8.52 14.74 -0.37
CA PHE A 19 -8.28 14.89 1.08
C PHE A 19 -6.80 14.86 1.45
N LEU A 20 -5.95 14.33 0.58
CA LEU A 20 -4.52 14.29 0.81
C LEU A 20 -3.87 15.64 0.53
N THR A 21 -2.76 15.91 1.19
CA THR A 21 -1.83 17.00 0.85
C THR A 21 -0.96 16.60 -0.34
N ASP A 22 -0.26 17.54 -0.97
CA ASP A 22 0.69 17.22 -2.04
C ASP A 22 1.82 16.29 -1.56
N GLY A 23 2.25 16.44 -0.30
CA GLY A 23 3.23 15.55 0.34
C GLY A 23 2.71 14.12 0.46
N GLU A 24 1.50 13.94 1.01
CA GLU A 24 0.88 12.61 1.13
C GLU A 24 0.62 11.97 -0.24
N ARG A 25 0.16 12.75 -1.23
CA ARG A 25 -0.01 12.28 -2.62
C ARG A 25 1.28 11.78 -3.24
N SER A 26 2.41 12.40 -2.94
CA SER A 26 3.72 12.02 -3.47
C SER A 26 4.22 10.65 -3.02
N TYR A 27 3.59 10.06 -1.99
CA TYR A 27 3.84 8.67 -1.61
C TYR A 27 3.36 7.69 -2.69
N PHE A 28 2.35 8.04 -3.47
CA PHE A 28 1.78 7.10 -4.44
C PHE A 28 2.45 7.21 -5.80
N SER A 29 2.65 6.06 -6.44
CA SER A 29 3.06 6.04 -7.83
C SER A 29 1.92 6.55 -8.72
N ASN A 30 2.29 7.29 -9.76
CA ASN A 30 1.37 7.72 -10.81
C ASN A 30 2.02 7.33 -12.15
N LEU A 31 1.89 6.05 -12.49
CA LEU A 31 2.44 5.49 -13.72
C LEU A 31 1.53 5.81 -14.90
N THR A 32 2.11 6.23 -16.00
CA THR A 32 1.39 6.39 -17.27
C THR A 32 1.05 5.03 -17.86
N PRO A 33 0.09 4.93 -18.79
CA PRO A 33 -0.22 3.66 -19.46
C PRO A 33 0.99 3.01 -20.15
N ALA A 34 1.92 3.80 -20.66
CA ALA A 34 3.16 3.28 -21.26
C ALA A 34 4.10 2.66 -20.20
N GLU A 35 4.23 3.30 -19.04
CA GLU A 35 5.05 2.80 -17.92
C GLU A 35 4.41 1.56 -17.28
N VAL A 36 3.07 1.47 -17.22
CA VAL A 36 2.35 0.25 -16.81
C VAL A 36 2.59 -0.89 -17.81
N ALA A 37 2.59 -0.59 -19.11
CA ALA A 37 2.90 -1.60 -20.13
C ALA A 37 4.35 -2.11 -20.01
N GLU A 38 5.30 -1.21 -19.76
CA GLU A 38 6.70 -1.54 -19.49
C GLU A 38 6.85 -2.43 -18.24
N TRP A 39 6.19 -2.06 -17.14
CA TRP A 39 6.15 -2.87 -15.92
C TRP A 39 5.60 -4.27 -16.20
N ASN A 40 4.49 -4.36 -16.92
CA ASN A 40 3.87 -5.66 -17.26
C ASN A 40 4.82 -6.51 -18.10
N GLU A 41 5.50 -5.94 -19.10
CA GLU A 41 6.50 -6.65 -19.90
C GLU A 41 7.64 -7.18 -19.03
N TYR A 42 8.19 -6.34 -18.13
CA TYR A 42 9.21 -6.75 -17.17
C TYR A 42 8.73 -7.87 -16.24
N TRP A 43 7.55 -7.72 -15.63
CA TRP A 43 6.96 -8.71 -14.74
C TRP A 43 6.76 -10.05 -15.44
N PHE A 44 6.11 -10.06 -16.61
CA PHE A 44 5.77 -11.29 -17.33
C PHE A 44 6.99 -11.97 -17.98
N SER A 45 8.03 -11.22 -18.35
CA SER A 45 9.28 -11.78 -18.86
C SER A 45 10.21 -12.30 -17.75
N THR A 46 10.07 -11.83 -16.51
CA THR A 46 10.86 -12.31 -15.37
C THR A 46 10.47 -13.74 -15.01
N PRO A 47 11.43 -14.69 -14.92
CA PRO A 47 11.18 -16.08 -14.52
C PRO A 47 10.49 -16.20 -13.16
N LEU A 48 9.62 -17.20 -12.99
CA LEU A 48 8.86 -17.40 -11.75
C LEU A 48 9.71 -17.42 -10.46
N PRO A 49 10.87 -18.11 -10.40
CA PRO A 49 11.70 -18.09 -9.19
C PRO A 49 12.16 -16.68 -8.80
N GLU A 50 12.52 -15.87 -9.80
CA GLU A 50 12.96 -14.48 -9.60
C GLU A 50 11.78 -13.58 -9.24
N ARG A 51 10.62 -13.78 -9.88
CA ARG A 51 9.38 -13.02 -9.63
C ARG A 51 8.88 -13.16 -8.19
N HIS A 52 9.08 -14.32 -7.57
CA HIS A 52 8.70 -14.60 -6.18
C HIS A 52 9.84 -14.34 -5.18
N SER A 53 10.99 -13.83 -5.64
CA SER A 53 12.12 -13.45 -4.79
C SER A 53 11.81 -12.16 -4.04
N PRO A 54 12.29 -12.00 -2.78
CA PRO A 54 12.25 -10.71 -2.09
C PRO A 54 13.02 -9.60 -2.84
N GLU A 55 13.94 -9.96 -3.74
CA GLU A 55 14.72 -9.02 -4.55
C GLU A 55 13.97 -8.52 -5.79
N MET A 56 12.79 -9.08 -6.11
CA MET A 56 12.01 -8.67 -7.28
C MET A 56 11.66 -7.19 -7.17
N LEU A 57 12.04 -6.39 -8.17
CA LEU A 57 11.64 -4.98 -8.20
C LEU A 57 10.13 -4.89 -8.42
N THR A 58 9.44 -4.10 -7.61
CA THR A 58 8.00 -3.86 -7.77
C THR A 58 7.70 -2.37 -7.77
N PRO A 59 6.72 -1.88 -8.55
CA PRO A 59 6.33 -0.49 -8.49
C PRO A 59 5.86 -0.14 -7.08
N GLN A 60 6.08 1.11 -6.69
CA GLN A 60 5.46 1.67 -5.50
C GLN A 60 3.93 1.65 -5.64
N TRP A 61 3.21 1.52 -4.52
CA TRP A 61 1.76 1.54 -4.50
C TRP A 61 1.21 2.76 -5.24
N ASP A 62 0.27 2.55 -6.14
CA ASP A 62 -0.63 3.62 -6.57
C ASP A 62 -1.81 3.75 -5.59
N PHE A 63 -2.46 4.91 -5.59
CA PHE A 63 -3.51 5.23 -4.64
C PHE A 63 -4.75 4.34 -4.83
N ALA A 64 -5.13 4.07 -6.08
CA ALA A 64 -6.28 3.25 -6.42
C ALA A 64 -6.11 1.82 -5.91
N SER A 65 -4.94 1.21 -6.15
CA SER A 65 -4.61 -0.15 -5.70
C SER A 65 -4.61 -0.26 -4.17
N MET A 66 -4.10 0.75 -3.45
CA MET A 66 -4.15 0.74 -1.99
C MET A 66 -5.60 0.73 -1.51
N LEU A 67 -6.45 1.59 -2.07
CA LEU A 67 -7.85 1.68 -1.70
C LEU A 67 -8.62 0.40 -2.06
N ASP A 68 -8.41 -0.13 -3.26
CA ASP A 68 -9.03 -1.39 -3.71
C ASP A 68 -8.67 -2.56 -2.79
N ALA A 69 -7.39 -2.65 -2.39
CA ALA A 69 -6.93 -3.65 -1.41
C ALA A 69 -7.49 -3.43 0.00
N ILE A 70 -7.90 -2.20 0.34
CA ILE A 70 -8.57 -1.92 1.62
C ILE A 70 -10.04 -2.31 1.56
N TRP A 71 -10.75 -1.96 0.49
CA TRP A 71 -12.17 -2.27 0.34
C TRP A 71 -12.46 -3.74 0.09
N ASN A 72 -11.59 -4.42 -0.66
CA ASN A 72 -11.74 -5.82 -1.01
C ASN A 72 -10.85 -6.74 -0.16
N GLY A 73 -10.22 -6.19 0.89
CA GLY A 73 -9.37 -6.95 1.80
C GLY A 73 -10.15 -8.01 2.57
N ASP A 74 -9.56 -9.19 2.71
CA ASP A 74 -10.15 -10.31 3.45
C ASP A 74 -9.74 -10.26 4.93
N TYR A 75 -10.21 -9.21 5.63
CA TYR A 75 -9.93 -8.97 7.04
C TYR A 75 -10.97 -8.05 7.69
N ASP A 76 -11.08 -8.14 9.02
CA ASP A 76 -11.77 -7.12 9.81
C ASP A 76 -10.78 -6.08 10.30
N LEU A 77 -11.03 -4.78 10.05
CA LEU A 77 -10.35 -3.70 10.78
C LEU A 77 -10.99 -3.56 12.17
N ILE A 78 -10.19 -3.67 13.22
CA ILE A 78 -10.69 -3.72 14.60
C ILE A 78 -10.59 -2.36 15.26
N ALA A 79 -9.37 -1.86 15.46
CA ALA A 79 -9.14 -0.63 16.20
C ALA A 79 -7.75 -0.05 15.93
N ILE A 80 -7.56 1.21 16.32
CA ILE A 80 -6.23 1.76 16.58
C ILE A 80 -6.05 1.81 18.09
N GLN A 81 -5.20 0.94 18.63
CA GLN A 81 -4.97 0.84 20.06
C GLN A 81 -3.68 1.56 20.48
N PRO A 82 -3.71 2.42 21.52
CA PRO A 82 -2.49 2.92 22.12
C PRO A 82 -1.73 1.79 22.83
N ARG A 83 -0.40 1.85 22.75
CA ARG A 83 0.58 1.06 23.51
C ARG A 83 1.64 2.02 24.02
N ALA A 84 2.43 1.61 25.00
CA ALA A 84 3.33 2.48 25.77
C ALA A 84 4.05 3.57 24.96
N SER A 85 4.67 3.21 23.84
CA SER A 85 5.41 4.15 22.97
C SER A 85 4.92 4.19 21.51
N ARG A 86 3.82 3.50 21.17
CA ARG A 86 3.34 3.33 19.79
C ARG A 86 1.84 3.12 19.72
N HIS A 87 1.27 3.25 18.53
CA HIS A 87 -0.10 2.81 18.26
C HIS A 87 -0.08 1.52 17.45
N VAL A 88 -1.12 0.71 17.58
CA VAL A 88 -1.29 -0.54 16.82
C VAL A 88 -2.56 -0.41 16.01
N LEU A 89 -2.44 -0.47 14.68
CA LEU A 89 -3.56 -0.71 13.79
C LEU A 89 -3.86 -2.21 13.84
N GLU A 90 -4.93 -2.56 14.55
CA GLU A 90 -5.35 -3.94 14.79
C GLU A 90 -6.35 -4.37 13.73
N PHE A 91 -6.11 -5.54 13.15
CA PHE A 91 -6.97 -6.18 12.18
C PHE A 91 -6.98 -7.70 12.40
N ASN A 92 -8.02 -8.38 11.91
CA ASN A 92 -8.14 -9.84 11.95
C ASN A 92 -8.23 -10.40 10.52
N PRO A 93 -7.17 -11.00 9.98
CA PRO A 93 -7.20 -11.60 8.64
C PRO A 93 -8.08 -12.84 8.60
N HIS A 94 -8.90 -12.98 7.56
CA HIS A 94 -9.81 -14.13 7.36
C HIS A 94 -9.19 -15.21 6.47
N GLY A 95 -8.28 -14.82 5.57
CA GLY A 95 -7.58 -15.72 4.66
C GLY A 95 -6.09 -15.82 4.96
N TYR A 96 -5.59 -17.06 5.01
CA TYR A 96 -4.15 -17.37 5.03
C TYR A 96 -3.76 -18.20 3.80
N PRO A 97 -2.58 -17.99 3.21
CA PRO A 97 -1.86 -16.72 3.06
C PRO A 97 -2.50 -15.92 1.90
N TYR A 98 -1.93 -14.80 1.46
CA TYR A 98 -2.42 -13.98 0.33
C TYR A 98 -3.46 -12.90 0.70
N GLY A 99 -2.95 -11.83 1.30
CA GLY A 99 -3.71 -10.59 1.55
C GLY A 99 -2.90 -9.60 2.39
N GLY A 100 -1.58 -9.56 2.15
CA GLY A 100 -0.59 -9.00 3.07
C GLY A 100 -0.87 -7.56 3.50
N THR A 101 -0.23 -7.15 4.59
CA THR A 101 -0.40 -5.85 5.24
C THR A 101 0.06 -4.64 4.42
N GLY A 102 0.47 -4.84 3.17
CA GLY A 102 1.10 -3.82 2.33
C GLY A 102 0.22 -2.58 2.10
N SER A 103 -1.09 -2.73 1.94
CA SER A 103 -2.01 -1.59 1.79
C SER A 103 -2.18 -0.81 3.10
N LEU A 104 -2.21 -1.50 4.24
CA LEU A 104 -2.25 -0.87 5.56
C LEU A 104 -0.94 -0.14 5.88
N VAL A 105 0.20 -0.72 5.50
CA VAL A 105 1.51 -0.06 5.58
C VAL A 105 1.52 1.19 4.71
N ALA A 106 1.07 1.09 3.45
CA ALA A 106 0.98 2.24 2.55
C ALA A 106 0.12 3.37 3.13
N LEU A 107 -1.02 3.02 3.74
CA LEU A 107 -1.89 3.97 4.43
C LEU A 107 -1.17 4.67 5.58
N VAL A 108 -0.42 3.93 6.41
CA VAL A 108 0.30 4.50 7.55
C VAL A 108 1.45 5.40 7.08
N GLU A 109 2.25 4.93 6.13
CA GLU A 109 3.42 5.65 5.63
C GLU A 109 3.06 6.89 4.80
N CYS A 110 1.93 6.89 4.06
CA CYS A 110 1.55 8.07 3.27
C CYS A 110 1.27 9.29 4.16
N PHE A 111 0.81 9.09 5.39
CA PHE A 111 0.62 10.15 6.40
C PHE A 111 1.91 10.49 7.19
N GLY A 112 3.07 9.97 6.77
CA GLY A 112 4.37 10.24 7.38
C GLY A 112 4.61 9.52 8.71
N HIS A 113 3.81 8.50 9.03
CA HIS A 113 4.04 7.65 10.19
C HIS A 113 5.01 6.51 9.86
N GLN A 114 5.68 5.98 10.88
CA GLN A 114 6.61 4.87 10.75
C GLN A 114 5.96 3.57 11.23
N VAL A 115 6.03 2.53 10.41
CA VAL A 115 5.64 1.17 10.81
C VAL A 115 6.83 0.53 11.54
N GLY A 116 6.61 0.10 12.78
CA GLY A 116 7.67 -0.54 13.58
C GLY A 116 7.71 -2.07 13.49
N GLY A 117 6.65 -2.68 12.98
CA GLY A 117 6.53 -4.13 12.88
C GLY A 117 5.16 -4.57 12.43
N ILE A 118 5.09 -5.81 11.96
CA ILE A 118 3.90 -6.45 11.44
C ILE A 118 3.70 -7.75 12.20
N ASP A 119 2.47 -8.00 12.63
CA ASP A 119 2.02 -9.32 13.06
C ASP A 119 0.78 -9.63 12.21
N ASP A 120 0.94 -10.54 11.25
CA ASP A 120 -0.11 -10.95 10.31
C ASP A 120 -0.69 -12.33 10.64
N GLY A 121 -0.42 -12.82 11.86
CA GLY A 121 -0.79 -14.16 12.30
C GLY A 121 0.30 -15.22 12.10
N THR A 122 1.41 -14.89 11.44
CA THR A 122 2.61 -15.75 11.40
C THR A 122 3.61 -15.49 12.52
N GLY A 123 3.39 -14.41 13.28
CA GLY A 123 4.27 -13.91 14.31
C GLY A 123 4.68 -12.47 14.06
N TYR A 124 5.15 -11.80 15.11
CA TYR A 124 5.65 -10.44 15.00
C TYR A 124 7.02 -10.42 14.34
N GLU A 125 7.14 -9.62 13.28
CA GLU A 125 8.41 -9.28 12.64
C GLU A 125 8.64 -7.76 12.63
N GLU A 126 9.90 -7.35 12.75
CA GLU A 126 10.28 -5.95 12.55
C GLU A 126 10.06 -5.57 11.09
N TYR A 127 9.37 -4.45 10.88
CA TYR A 127 9.08 -4.00 9.53
C TYR A 127 10.32 -3.34 8.93
N VAL A 128 10.72 -3.84 7.76
CA VAL A 128 11.78 -3.23 6.95
C VAL A 128 11.12 -2.56 5.74
N PRO A 129 11.27 -1.23 5.57
CA PRO A 129 10.76 -0.54 4.40
C PRO A 129 11.30 -1.16 3.10
N ARG A 130 10.45 -1.25 2.08
CA ARG A 130 10.85 -1.79 0.78
C ARG A 130 11.92 -0.89 0.15
N THR A 131 12.99 -1.51 -0.33
CA THR A 131 14.09 -0.83 -1.04
C THR A 131 14.16 -1.22 -2.52
N ASN A 132 13.54 -2.33 -2.88
CA ASN A 132 13.41 -2.90 -4.22
C ASN A 132 12.28 -2.24 -5.04
N ILE A 133 12.32 -0.91 -5.17
CA ILE A 133 11.32 -0.17 -5.93
C ILE A 133 11.68 -0.16 -7.42
N TRP A 134 10.80 -0.71 -8.25
CA TRP A 134 10.89 -0.62 -9.70
C TRP A 134 10.65 0.82 -10.15
N LYS A 135 11.44 1.28 -11.13
CA LYS A 135 11.29 2.60 -11.75
C LYS A 135 11.20 2.44 -13.27
N PRO A 136 10.31 3.18 -13.95
CA PRO A 136 10.26 3.19 -15.40
C PRO A 136 11.58 3.69 -16.00
N SER A 137 11.99 3.11 -17.13
CA SER A 137 13.20 3.53 -17.85
C SER A 137 13.16 4.98 -18.31
N SER A 138 11.97 5.54 -18.53
CA SER A 138 11.73 6.94 -18.87
C SER A 138 12.06 7.92 -17.74
N ARG A 139 12.16 7.45 -16.49
CA ARG A 139 12.44 8.27 -15.30
C ARG A 139 13.87 7.96 -14.82
N PRO A 140 14.87 8.82 -15.09
CA PRO A 140 16.22 8.58 -14.62
C PRO A 140 16.26 8.55 -13.09
N SER A 141 17.19 7.74 -12.56
CA SER A 141 17.50 7.75 -11.13
C SER A 141 18.06 9.12 -10.77
N VAL A 142 17.41 9.81 -9.82
CA VAL A 142 18.00 10.97 -9.13
C VAL A 142 19.11 10.47 -8.21
#